data_AF-A0A385MTD3-F1
#
_entry.id   AF-A0A385MTD3-F1
#
_cell.length_a   1.000
_cell.length_b   1.000
_cell.length_c   1.000
_cell.angle_alpha   90.00
_cell.angle_beta   90.00
_cell.angle_gamma   90.00
#
_symmetry.space_group_name_H-M   'P 1'
#
loop_
_entity.id
_entity.type
_entity.pdbx_description
1 polymer ?
#
loop_
_entity_poly.entity_id
_entity_poly.type
_entity_poly.pdbx_seq_one_letter_code
_entity_poly.pdbx_strand_id
1 'polypeptide(L)' 'MRNNEIDIALEVLCRLAKPGQCLNTREIAEVCGCSQVTISQIMREALKKARIRAERLQLRDYLE' A
#
# COMPACT_ATOMS: atom_id res chain seq x y z
N MET A 1 -13.89 11.50 -1.29
CA MET A 1 -12.53 11.66 -0.74
C MET A 1 -11.60 12.13 -1.82
N ARG A 2 -10.73 13.08 -1.50
CA ARG A 2 -9.68 13.54 -2.41
C ARG A 2 -8.46 12.63 -2.21
N ASN A 3 -7.74 12.27 -3.28
CA ASN A 3 -6.54 11.40 -3.19
C ASN A 3 -5.56 11.86 -2.10
N ASN A 4 -5.41 13.17 -1.90
CA ASN A 4 -4.53 13.75 -0.87
C ASN A 4 -4.81 13.26 0.55
N GLU A 5 -6.06 12.92 0.90
CA GLU A 5 -6.44 12.44 2.24
C GLU A 5 -5.92 11.01 2.49
N ILE A 6 -5.93 10.17 1.45
CA ILE A 6 -5.41 8.80 1.49
C ILE A 6 -3.88 8.83 1.62
N ASP A 7 -3.21 9.70 0.85
CA ASP A 7 -1.74 9.79 0.88
C ASP A 7 -1.22 10.22 2.25
N ILE A 8 -1.87 11.21 2.89
CA ILE A 8 -1.52 11.64 4.25
C ILE A 8 -1.75 10.51 5.26
N ALA A 9 -2.90 9.84 5.19
CA ALA A 9 -3.22 8.75 6.11
C ALA A 9 -2.21 7.59 6.01
N LEU A 10 -1.83 7.21 4.79
CA LEU A 10 -0.82 6.18 4.55
C LEU A 10 0.57 6.60 5.06
N GLU A 11 0.98 7.86 4.86
CA GLU A 11 2.25 8.38 5.38
C GLU A 11 2.31 8.29 6.92
N VAL A 12 1.22 8.66 7.59
CA VAL A 12 1.12 8.56 9.06
C VAL A 12 1.18 7.10 9.51
N LEU A 13 0.47 6.19 8.84
CA LEU A 13 0.52 4.75 9.15
C LEU A 13 1.94 4.20 9.04
N CYS A 14 2.65 4.54 7.97
CA CYS A 14 4.04 4.09 7.76
C CYS A 14 4.99 4.59 8.86
N ARG A 15 4.74 5.77 9.44
CA ARG A 15 5.56 6.31 10.55
C ARG A 15 5.24 5.69 11.90
N LEU A 16 4.01 5.24 12.11
CA LEU A 16 3.56 4.68 13.38
C LEU A 16 3.68 3.16 13.46
N ALA A 17 3.72 2.48 12.30
CA ALA A 17 3.86 1.03 12.24
C ALA A 17 5.18 0.57 12.88
N LYS A 18 5.09 -0.41 13.78
CA LYS A 18 6.28 -1.04 14.37
C LYS A 18 6.98 -1.95 13.36
N PRO A 19 8.29 -2.19 13.48
CA PRO A 19 8.98 -3.19 12.66
C PRO A 19 8.27 -4.55 12.71
N GLY A 20 8.00 -5.13 11.55
CA GLY A 20 7.28 -6.40 11.43
C GLY A 20 5.76 -6.31 11.59
N GLN A 21 5.20 -5.13 11.87
CA GLN A 21 3.76 -4.92 11.93
C GLN A 21 3.21 -4.72 10.52
N CYS A 22 2.27 -5.59 10.14
CA CYS A 22 1.51 -5.46 8.90
C CYS A 22 0.06 -5.12 9.23
N LEU A 23 -0.53 -4.21 8.45
CA LEU A 23 -1.95 -3.87 8.52
C LEU A 23 -2.68 -4.58 7.38
N ASN A 24 -3.88 -5.07 7.66
CA ASN A 24 -4.76 -5.63 6.64
C ASN A 24 -5.53 -4.50 5.92
N THR A 25 -6.16 -4.83 4.80
CA THR A 25 -6.85 -3.84 3.96
C THR A 25 -8.03 -3.15 4.66
N ARG A 26 -8.64 -3.79 5.65
CA ARG A 26 -9.73 -3.20 6.44
C ARG A 26 -9.19 -2.15 7.41
N GLU A 27 -8.12 -2.46 8.13
CA GLU A 27 -7.46 -1.52 9.06
C GLU A 27 -6.97 -0.27 8.33
N ILE A 28 -6.36 -0.44 7.15
CA ILE A 28 -5.92 0.69 6.33
C ILE A 28 -7.12 1.54 5.87
N ALA A 29 -8.21 0.89 5.43
CA ALA A 29 -9.40 1.58 4.96
C ALA A 29 -10.08 2.42 6.05
N GLU A 30 -10.08 1.92 7.30
CA GLU A 30 -10.59 2.64 8.46
C GLU A 30 -9.81 3.94 8.70
N VAL A 31 -8.48 3.88 8.71
CA VAL A 31 -7.64 5.08 8.89
C VAL A 31 -7.75 6.04 7.71
N CYS A 32 -7.80 5.52 6.49
CA CYS A 32 -7.98 6.32 5.29
C CYS A 32 -9.41 6.83 5.09
N GLY A 33 -10.38 6.41 5.94
CA GLY A 33 -11.80 6.74 5.85
C GLY A 33 -12.47 6.36 4.52
N CYS A 34 -11.98 5.31 3.85
CA CYS A 34 -12.45 4.88 2.54
C CYS A 34 -12.94 3.42 2.56
N SER A 35 -13.36 2.90 1.40
CA SER A 35 -13.79 1.50 1.33
C SER A 35 -12.60 0.54 1.29
N GLN A 36 -12.76 -0.65 1.87
CA GLN A 36 -11.76 -1.73 1.76
C GLN A 36 -11.45 -2.08 0.29
N VAL A 37 -12.45 -1.97 -0.59
CA VAL A 37 -12.31 -2.22 -2.04
C VAL A 37 -11.35 -1.20 -2.66
N THR A 38 -11.44 0.07 -2.26
CA THR A 38 -10.54 1.14 -2.72
C THR A 38 -9.08 0.80 -2.37
N ILE A 39 -8.81 0.44 -1.11
CA ILE A 39 -7.45 0.03 -0.69
C ILE A 39 -6.98 -1.21 -1.46
N SER A 40 -7.85 -2.20 -1.65
CA SER A 40 -7.52 -3.43 -2.39
C SER A 40 -7.14 -3.14 -3.85
N GLN A 41 -7.82 -2.20 -4.51
CA GLN A 41 -7.47 -1.76 -5.87
C GLN A 41 -6.13 -1.03 -5.90
N ILE A 42 -5.91 -0.10 -4.96
CA ILE A 42 -4.64 0.63 -4.85
C ILE A 42 -3.48 -0.35 -4.66
N MET A 43 -3.60 -1.31 -3.74
CA MET A 43 -2.57 -2.33 -3.51
C MET A 43 -2.29 -3.17 -4.75
N ARG A 44 -3.34 -3.57 -5.49
CA ARG A 44 -3.17 -4.33 -6.73
C ARG A 44 -2.36 -3.56 -7.78
N GLU A 45 -2.69 -2.30 -7.99
CA GLU A 45 -1.97 -1.45 -8.94
C GLU A 45 -0.53 -1.14 -8.47
N ALA A 46 -0.33 -0.93 -7.16
CA ALA A 46 0.98 -0.73 -6.57
C ALA A 46 1.88 -1.97 -6.76
N LEU A 47 1.35 -3.17 -6.49
CA LEU A 47 2.05 -4.44 -6.70
C LEU A 47 2.40 -4.66 -8.17
N LYS A 48 1.48 -4.36 -9.09
CA LYS A 48 1.75 -4.42 -10.54
C LYS A 48 2.91 -3.52 -10.93
N LYS A 49 2.92 -2.27 -10.46
CA LYS A 49 4.02 -1.32 -10.70
C LYS A 49 5.34 -1.78 -10.07
N ALA A 50 5.29 -2.32 -8.85
CA ALA A 50 6.45 -2.85 -8.15
C ALA A 50 7.08 -4.02 -8.90
N ARG A 51 6.27 -4.96 -9.41
CA ARG A 51 6.72 -6.08 -10.25
C ARG A 51 7.42 -5.59 -11.51
N ILE A 52 6.80 -4.70 -12.28
CA ILE A 52 7.41 -4.12 -13.49
C ILE A 52 8.74 -3.42 -13.15
N ARG A 53 8.80 -2.70 -12.03
CA ARG A 53 10.02 -2.01 -11.59
C ARG A 53 11.13 -3.00 -11.20
N ALA A 54 10.81 -4.04 -10.45
CA ALA A 54 11.77 -5.07 -10.07
C ALA A 54 12.30 -5.83 -11.27
N GLU A 55 11.45 -6.14 -12.26
CA GLU A 55 11.89 -6.75 -13.52
C GLU A 55 12.93 -5.88 -14.25
N ARG A 56 12.69 -4.57 -14.34
CA ARG A 56 13.62 -3.61 -14.96
C ARG A 56 14.94 -3.49 -14.19
N LEU A 57 14.90 -3.67 -12.88
CA LEU A 57 16.07 -3.59 -12.00
C LEU A 57 16.76 -4.94 -11.78
N GLN A 58 16.30 -6.02 -12.44
CA GLN A 58 16.81 -7.39 -12.26
C GLN A 58 16.71 -7.88 -10.80
N LEU A 59 15.68 -7.44 -10.07
CA LEU A 59 15.38 -7.82 -8.68
C LEU A 59 14.26 -8.87 -8.60
N ARG A 60 14.09 -9.70 -9.64
CA ARG A 60 12.97 -10.66 -9.75
C ARG A 60 12.96 -11.66 -8.59
N ASP A 61 14.14 -12.09 -8.15
CA ASP A 61 14.34 -13.08 -7.09
C ASP A 61 13.81 -12.64 -5.72
N TYR A 62 13.51 -11.35 -5.52
CA TYR A 62 12.95 -10.79 -4.28
C TYR A 62 11.42 -10.67 -4.31
N LEU A 63 10.76 -11.13 -5.37
CA LEU A 63 9.30 -11.06 -5.55
C LEU A 63 8.61 -12.42 -5.55
N GLU A 64 9.37 -13.51 -5.46
CA GLU A 64 8.91 -14.90 -5.30
C GLU A 64 8.98 -15.32 -3.83
#